data_AF-A0CWV3-F1
#
_entry.id   AF-A0CWV3-F1
#
_cell.length_a   1.000
_cell.length_b   1.000
_cell.length_c   1.000
_cell.angle_alpha   90.00
_cell.angle_beta   90.00
_cell.angle_gamma   90.00
#
_symmetry.space_group_name_H-M   'P 1'
#
loop_
_entity.id
_entity.type
_entity.pdbx_description
1 polymer ?
#
loop_
_entity_poly.entity_id
_entity_poly.type
_entity_poly.pdbx_seq_one_letter_code
_entity_poly.pdbx_strand_id
1 'polypeptide(L)'
;MIKFVKKVVGFGAFLIILIGLALLGFGVYVLYKQVGLNYADLYFNTASWLKTLSEYGLLILGAVILITGIAGAKGSSQKKTSCRGCLLLTYQIGAILFFVLCTGLAIGTLIYSSDLFGQECTNKDYFKLVDTQIQQAEQIFCSSYCQCYITEETLNRNQTAFAGKNYTTDKNVEQKIEKIQECPGYEVNAYSAAVSLLGTAEQLLNCAGWCTPAPYYIFSDINDDSFNGESCFIETKHFVESSGKTLGYVLLGLGIYFGINVLFVLLICCHSERKHKTDYLLYET
;
A
#
# COMPACT_ATOMS: atom_id res chain seq x y z
N MET A 1 16.67 26.83 -25.37
CA MET A 1 16.30 26.59 -23.95
C MET A 1 14.79 26.39 -23.73
N ILE A 2 13.92 27.37 -23.98
CA ILE A 2 12.47 27.27 -23.64
C ILE A 2 11.75 26.04 -24.24
N LYS A 3 12.07 25.67 -25.49
CA LYS A 3 11.49 24.47 -26.13
C LYS A 3 11.84 23.19 -25.36
N PHE A 4 13.05 23.11 -24.80
CA PHE A 4 13.48 21.98 -23.97
C PHE A 4 12.73 21.96 -22.64
N VAL A 5 12.67 23.10 -21.94
CA VAL A 5 11.93 23.23 -20.67
C VAL A 5 10.45 22.81 -20.82
N LYS A 6 9.80 23.24 -21.91
CA LYS A 6 8.42 22.83 -22.22
C LYS A 6 8.28 21.32 -22.44
N LYS A 7 9.25 20.68 -23.11
CA LYS A 7 9.26 19.22 -23.32
C LYS A 7 9.42 18.48 -21.99
N VAL A 8 10.30 18.97 -21.10
CA VAL A 8 10.49 18.36 -19.77
C VAL A 8 9.23 18.46 -18.92
N VAL A 9 8.60 19.64 -18.85
CA VAL A 9 7.32 19.83 -18.15
C VAL A 9 6.20 18.99 -18.76
N GLY A 10 6.15 18.88 -20.10
CA GLY A 10 5.19 18.01 -20.79
C GLY A 10 5.39 16.53 -20.45
N PHE A 11 6.64 16.08 -20.36
CA PHE A 11 6.98 14.71 -19.94
C PHE A 11 6.58 14.47 -18.47
N GLY A 12 6.83 15.43 -17.58
CA GLY A 12 6.40 15.35 -16.18
C GLY A 12 4.88 15.24 -16.03
N ALA A 13 4.14 16.05 -16.78
CA ALA A 13 2.68 15.97 -16.83
C ALA A 13 2.19 14.61 -17.33
N PHE A 14 2.86 14.03 -18.32
CA PHE A 14 2.53 12.69 -18.82
C PHE A 14 2.76 11.60 -17.76
N LEU A 15 3.86 11.65 -17.00
CA LEU A 15 4.10 10.73 -15.88
C LEU A 15 3.02 10.84 -14.81
N ILE A 16 2.59 12.06 -14.46
CA ILE A 16 1.48 12.28 -13.51
C ILE A 16 0.18 11.65 -14.02
N ILE A 17 -0.12 11.76 -15.32
CA ILE A 17 -1.30 11.11 -15.93
C ILE A 17 -1.22 9.59 -15.77
N LEU A 18 -0.07 8.98 -16.08
CA LEU A 18 0.12 7.53 -15.95
C LEU A 18 -0.07 7.06 -14.50
N ILE A 19 0.50 7.79 -13.54
CA ILE A 19 0.34 7.49 -12.11
C ILE A 19 -1.13 7.62 -11.69
N GLY A 20 -1.82 8.68 -12.13
CA GLY A 20 -3.25 8.88 -11.85
C GLY A 20 -4.12 7.76 -12.42
N LEU A 21 -3.87 7.33 -13.66
CA LEU A 21 -4.58 6.20 -14.28
C LEU A 21 -4.28 4.88 -13.56
N ALA A 22 -3.04 4.62 -13.17
CA ALA A 22 -2.68 3.43 -12.42
C ALA A 22 -3.38 3.38 -11.05
N LEU A 23 -3.42 4.51 -10.33
CA LEU A 23 -4.14 4.62 -9.04
C LEU A 23 -5.65 4.45 -9.20
N LEU A 24 -6.25 5.00 -10.25
CA LEU A 24 -7.67 4.77 -10.55
C LEU A 24 -7.96 3.31 -10.88
N GLY A 25 -7.14 2.69 -11.73
CA GLY A 25 -7.27 1.28 -12.08
C GLY A 25 -7.13 0.37 -10.85
N PHE A 26 -6.13 0.65 -10.01
CA PHE A 26 -5.94 -0.07 -8.75
C PHE A 26 -7.09 0.17 -7.76
N GLY A 27 -7.57 1.41 -7.62
CA GLY A 27 -8.72 1.73 -6.77
C GLY A 27 -10.01 1.03 -7.22
N VAL A 28 -10.28 1.00 -8.53
CA VAL A 28 -11.41 0.24 -9.10
C VAL A 28 -11.23 -1.26 -8.87
N TYR A 29 -10.02 -1.77 -9.04
CA TYR A 29 -9.71 -3.18 -8.77
C TYR A 29 -9.97 -3.54 -7.30
N VAL A 30 -9.49 -2.73 -6.35
CA VAL A 30 -9.73 -2.92 -4.92
C VAL A 30 -11.22 -2.89 -4.59
N LEU A 31 -11.98 -1.94 -5.14
CA LEU A 31 -13.44 -1.87 -4.95
C LEU A 31 -14.18 -3.05 -5.59
N TYR A 32 -13.74 -3.50 -6.77
CA TYR A 32 -14.35 -4.65 -7.44
C TYR A 32 -14.04 -5.97 -6.72
N LYS A 33 -12.81 -6.10 -6.20
CA LYS A 33 -12.35 -7.26 -5.42
C LYS A 33 -12.67 -7.19 -3.94
N GLN A 34 -13.38 -6.15 -3.46
CA GLN A 34 -14.01 -6.12 -2.14
C GLN A 34 -15.19 -7.11 -2.03
N VAL A 35 -14.91 -8.35 -2.41
CA VAL A 35 -15.46 -9.59 -1.89
C VAL A 35 -14.92 -9.74 -0.46
N GLY A 36 -15.71 -9.34 0.54
CA GLY A 36 -15.67 -9.97 1.87
C GLY A 36 -14.90 -9.31 3.02
N LEU A 37 -14.14 -8.23 2.84
CA LEU A 37 -13.57 -7.51 3.98
C LEU A 37 -14.60 -6.50 4.53
N ASN A 38 -15.34 -6.90 5.57
CA ASN A 38 -16.18 -5.98 6.37
C ASN A 38 -15.26 -5.02 7.16
N TYR A 39 -14.77 -3.97 6.50
CA TYR A 39 -13.99 -2.89 7.14
C TYR A 39 -14.77 -2.11 8.21
N ALA A 40 -16.08 -2.37 8.35
CA ALA A 40 -16.90 -1.83 9.41
C ALA A 40 -16.34 -2.15 10.81
N ASP A 41 -15.66 -3.29 10.95
CA ASP A 41 -15.19 -3.77 12.25
C ASP A 41 -13.77 -3.28 12.60
N LEU A 42 -12.90 -2.98 11.61
CA LEU A 42 -11.56 -2.48 11.92
C LEU A 42 -11.55 -1.04 12.45
N TYR A 43 -12.63 -0.29 12.17
CA TYR A 43 -12.82 1.09 12.61
C TYR A 43 -14.00 1.18 13.59
N PHE A 44 -14.10 0.26 14.55
CA PHE A 44 -14.96 0.49 15.71
C PHE A 44 -14.56 1.84 16.36
N ASN A 45 -15.53 2.75 16.47
CA ASN A 45 -15.46 4.07 17.11
C ASN A 45 -14.74 5.25 16.42
N THR A 46 -14.15 5.10 15.24
CA THR A 46 -13.51 6.26 14.57
C THR A 46 -14.33 6.75 13.39
N ALA A 47 -14.36 8.08 13.26
CA ALA A 47 -15.37 8.85 12.54
C ALA A 47 -15.68 8.34 11.12
N SER A 48 -16.96 8.38 10.74
CA SER A 48 -17.51 7.88 9.47
C SER A 48 -16.77 8.33 8.20
N TRP A 49 -16.07 9.48 8.25
CA TRP A 49 -15.27 9.97 7.13
C TRP A 49 -14.02 9.13 6.84
N LEU A 50 -13.43 8.46 7.85
CA LEU A 50 -12.25 7.59 7.66
C LEU A 50 -12.62 6.35 6.84
N LYS A 51 -13.82 5.82 7.03
CA LYS A 51 -14.36 4.74 6.20
C LYS A 51 -14.45 5.18 4.73
N THR A 52 -15.10 6.31 4.47
CA THR A 52 -15.19 6.89 3.12
C THR A 52 -13.80 7.16 2.51
N LEU A 53 -12.85 7.63 3.32
CA LEU A 53 -11.48 7.87 2.89
C LEU A 53 -10.73 6.57 2.58
N SER A 54 -10.94 5.50 3.34
CA SER A 54 -10.32 4.20 3.07
C SER A 54 -10.86 3.53 1.80
N GLU A 55 -12.16 3.65 1.55
CA GLU A 55 -12.83 3.03 0.39
C GLU A 55 -12.60 3.83 -0.90
N TYR A 56 -12.75 5.15 -0.85
CA TYR A 56 -12.70 6.00 -2.05
C TYR A 56 -11.44 6.85 -2.15
N GLY A 57 -10.56 6.83 -1.14
CA GLY A 57 -9.37 7.68 -1.10
C GLY A 57 -8.44 7.47 -2.29
N LEU A 58 -8.21 6.22 -2.68
CA LEU A 58 -7.39 5.90 -3.87
C LEU A 58 -8.01 6.44 -5.16
N LEU A 59 -9.33 6.38 -5.29
CA LEU A 59 -10.03 6.92 -6.47
C LEU A 59 -10.00 8.44 -6.51
N ILE A 60 -10.31 9.10 -5.38
CA ILE A 60 -10.31 10.56 -5.28
C ILE A 60 -8.91 11.09 -5.53
N LEU A 61 -7.89 10.48 -4.90
CA LEU A 61 -6.49 10.83 -5.11
C LEU A 61 -6.10 10.62 -6.58
N GLY A 62 -6.39 9.45 -7.16
CA GLY A 62 -6.11 9.16 -8.57
C GLY A 62 -6.75 10.17 -9.53
N ALA A 63 -7.99 10.59 -9.27
CA ALA A 63 -8.70 11.59 -10.09
C ALA A 63 -8.06 12.98 -9.98
N VAL A 64 -7.72 13.44 -8.77
CA VAL A 64 -7.04 14.74 -8.55
C VAL A 64 -5.68 14.76 -9.26
N ILE A 65 -4.94 13.67 -9.17
CA ILE A 65 -3.66 13.48 -9.84
C ILE A 65 -3.83 13.53 -11.36
N LEU A 66 -4.82 12.82 -11.89
CA LEU A 66 -5.12 12.79 -13.32
C LEU A 66 -5.48 14.18 -13.86
N ILE A 67 -6.34 14.93 -13.16
CA ILE A 67 -6.73 16.30 -13.54
C ILE A 67 -5.50 17.22 -13.56
N THR A 68 -4.63 17.11 -12.55
CA THR A 68 -3.36 17.86 -12.48
C THR A 68 -2.47 17.57 -13.69
N GLY A 69 -2.30 16.29 -14.03
CA GLY A 69 -1.51 15.85 -15.18
C GLY A 69 -2.09 16.37 -16.51
N ILE A 70 -3.41 16.28 -16.71
CA ILE A 70 -4.08 16.80 -17.90
C ILE A 70 -3.90 18.32 -18.02
N ALA A 71 -4.01 19.06 -16.92
CA ALA A 71 -3.77 20.50 -16.89
C ALA A 71 -2.33 20.84 -17.32
N GLY A 72 -1.33 20.10 -16.83
CA GLY A 72 0.06 20.26 -17.25
C GLY A 72 0.31 19.95 -18.72
N ALA A 73 -0.26 18.86 -19.23
CA ALA A 73 -0.11 18.45 -20.62
C ALA A 73 -0.76 19.46 -21.60
N LYS A 74 -1.97 19.93 -21.27
CA LYS A 74 -2.65 20.98 -22.05
C LYS A 74 -1.94 22.33 -21.92
N GLY A 75 -1.52 22.72 -20.72
CA GLY A 75 -0.85 24.00 -20.45
C GLY A 75 0.52 24.12 -21.13
N SER A 76 1.25 23.01 -21.27
CA SER A 76 2.54 22.98 -22.00
C SER A 76 2.37 23.04 -23.53
N SER A 77 1.28 22.49 -24.06
CA SER A 77 1.01 22.38 -25.51
C SER A 77 0.21 23.56 -26.09
N GLN A 78 -0.54 24.30 -25.28
CA GLN A 78 -1.38 25.39 -25.78
C GLN A 78 -0.58 26.61 -26.28
N LYS A 79 -0.97 27.11 -27.46
CA LYS A 79 -0.45 28.37 -28.04
C LYS A 79 -1.17 29.61 -27.52
N LYS A 80 -2.47 29.51 -27.19
CA LYS A 80 -3.30 30.64 -26.75
C LYS A 80 -2.93 31.06 -25.32
N THR A 81 -2.67 32.35 -25.12
CA THR A 81 -2.12 32.89 -23.86
C THR A 81 -3.14 32.93 -22.71
N SER A 82 -4.41 33.20 -23.00
CA SER A 82 -5.44 33.44 -21.97
C SER A 82 -5.73 32.25 -21.04
N CYS A 83 -5.79 31.00 -21.55
CA CYS A 83 -6.04 29.82 -20.71
C CYS A 83 -4.76 29.17 -20.16
N ARG A 84 -3.60 29.50 -20.76
CA ARG A 84 -2.33 28.86 -20.44
C ARG A 84 -1.87 29.14 -19.02
N GLY A 85 -2.09 30.37 -18.52
CA GLY A 85 -1.71 30.76 -17.16
C GLY A 85 -2.43 29.93 -16.09
N CYS A 86 -3.75 29.80 -16.20
CA CYS A 86 -4.56 29.02 -15.25
C CYS A 86 -4.18 27.53 -15.25
N LEU A 87 -4.02 26.90 -16.42
CA LEU A 87 -3.63 25.49 -16.51
C LEU A 87 -2.23 25.22 -15.93
N LEU A 88 -1.27 26.11 -16.19
CA LEU A 88 0.06 26.00 -15.61
C LEU A 88 0.07 26.24 -14.10
N LEU A 89 -0.80 27.13 -13.60
CA LEU A 89 -0.95 27.35 -12.16
C LEU A 89 -1.53 26.11 -11.46
N THR A 90 -2.57 25.49 -12.02
CA THR A 90 -3.13 24.24 -11.47
C THR A 90 -2.08 23.13 -11.45
N TYR A 91 -1.33 22.96 -12.55
CA TYR A 91 -0.21 22.01 -12.59
C TYR A 91 0.85 22.32 -11.54
N GLN A 92 1.21 23.59 -11.36
CA GLN A 92 2.21 24.01 -10.38
C GLN A 92 1.79 23.68 -8.95
N ILE A 93 0.54 23.95 -8.58
CA ILE A 93 0.01 23.61 -7.25
C ILE A 93 0.12 22.10 -7.03
N GLY A 94 -0.32 21.30 -8.01
CA GLY A 94 -0.21 19.85 -7.91
C GLY A 94 1.24 19.35 -7.84
N ALA A 95 2.15 19.90 -8.65
CA ALA A 95 3.57 19.55 -8.63
C ALA A 95 4.23 19.87 -7.27
N ILE A 96 3.87 20.99 -6.64
CA ILE A 96 4.32 21.32 -5.28
C ILE A 96 3.79 20.32 -4.25
N LEU A 97 2.49 19.99 -4.32
CA LEU A 97 1.89 18.99 -3.42
C LEU A 97 2.58 17.64 -3.57
N PHE A 98 2.84 17.20 -4.81
CA PHE A 98 3.59 15.99 -5.09
C PHE A 98 5.02 16.04 -4.59
N PHE A 99 5.73 17.15 -4.78
CA PHE A 99 7.08 17.33 -4.26
C PHE A 99 7.10 17.14 -2.73
N VAL A 100 6.21 17.82 -2.02
CA VAL A 100 6.10 17.74 -0.55
C VAL A 100 5.72 16.32 -0.13
N LEU A 101 4.73 15.70 -0.78
CA LEU A 101 4.28 14.35 -0.47
C LEU A 101 5.38 13.31 -0.69
N CYS A 102 6.00 13.29 -1.87
CA CYS A 102 7.06 12.33 -2.19
C CYS A 102 8.28 12.51 -1.27
N THR A 103 8.70 13.75 -1.00
CA THR A 103 9.84 14.01 -0.11
C THR A 103 9.51 13.65 1.34
N GLY A 104 8.31 13.98 1.82
CA GLY A 104 7.86 13.63 3.17
C GLY A 104 7.78 12.11 3.37
N LEU A 105 7.18 11.39 2.41
CA LEU A 105 7.13 9.93 2.43
C LEU A 105 8.52 9.29 2.29
N ALA A 106 9.41 9.86 1.47
CA ALA A 106 10.79 9.39 1.36
C ALA A 106 11.53 9.52 2.69
N ILE A 107 11.45 10.68 3.35
CA ILE A 107 12.05 10.89 4.68
C ILE A 107 11.42 9.93 5.69
N GLY A 108 10.09 9.81 5.66
CA GLY A 108 9.33 8.89 6.51
C GLY A 108 9.84 7.45 6.41
N THR A 109 9.89 6.93 5.19
CA THR A 109 10.32 5.55 4.92
C THR A 109 11.81 5.31 5.15
N LEU A 110 12.67 6.27 4.86
CA LEU A 110 14.12 6.13 5.06
C LEU A 110 14.54 6.22 6.53
N ILE A 111 13.89 7.07 7.33
CA ILE A 111 14.26 7.30 8.72
C ILE A 111 13.48 6.39 9.67
N TYR A 112 12.17 6.26 9.49
CA TYR A 112 11.30 5.62 10.49
C TYR A 112 10.99 4.16 10.21
N SER A 113 11.45 3.57 9.09
CA SER A 113 11.17 2.16 8.78
C SER A 113 11.74 1.20 9.83
N SER A 114 12.94 1.48 10.37
CA SER A 114 13.53 0.69 11.46
C SER A 114 12.82 0.89 12.80
N ASP A 115 12.30 2.09 13.04
CA ASP A 115 11.68 2.46 14.32
C ASP A 115 10.24 1.96 14.43
N LEU A 116 9.58 1.70 13.29
CA LEU A 116 8.19 1.29 13.24
C LEU A 116 7.99 -0.04 13.96
N PHE A 117 8.84 -1.04 13.68
CA PHE A 117 8.74 -2.37 14.30
C PHE A 117 9.45 -2.48 15.65
N GLY A 118 10.44 -1.63 15.93
CA GLY A 118 11.27 -1.73 17.14
C GLY A 118 12.23 -2.94 17.09
N GLN A 119 12.94 -3.19 18.21
CA GLN A 119 13.92 -4.29 18.28
C GLN A 119 13.26 -5.66 18.50
N GLU A 120 12.18 -5.71 19.29
CA GLU A 120 11.51 -6.95 19.65
C GLU A 120 10.00 -6.82 19.46
N CYS A 121 9.36 -7.92 19.06
CA CYS A 121 7.93 -7.98 18.80
C CYS A 121 7.07 -7.59 20.02
N THR A 122 7.55 -7.90 21.23
CA THR A 122 6.86 -7.63 22.49
C THR A 122 7.05 -6.21 23.00
N ASN A 123 7.85 -5.36 22.37
CA ASN A 123 8.11 -4.01 22.90
C ASN A 123 7.00 -2.99 22.61
N LYS A 124 6.04 -3.31 21.74
CA LYS A 124 4.92 -2.42 21.42
C LYS A 124 3.59 -3.07 21.79
N ASP A 125 2.74 -2.32 22.50
CA ASP A 125 1.44 -2.83 22.98
C ASP A 125 0.53 -3.32 21.86
N TYR A 126 0.59 -2.67 20.69
CA TYR A 126 -0.21 -3.08 19.54
C TYR A 126 0.24 -4.42 18.94
N PHE A 127 1.53 -4.75 18.97
CA PHE A 127 2.01 -6.07 18.55
C PHE A 127 1.71 -7.15 19.59
N LYS A 128 1.76 -6.83 20.89
CA LYS A 128 1.32 -7.77 21.94
C LYS A 128 -0.14 -8.16 21.76
N LEU A 129 -0.99 -7.20 21.42
CA LEU A 129 -2.40 -7.46 21.16
C LEU A 129 -2.55 -8.44 20.00
N VAL A 130 -1.88 -8.19 18.87
CA VAL A 130 -1.88 -9.09 17.71
C VAL A 130 -1.36 -10.47 18.08
N ASP A 131 -0.25 -10.57 18.80
CA ASP A 131 0.34 -11.85 19.22
C ASP A 131 -0.60 -12.66 20.12
N THR A 132 -1.25 -12.00 21.09
CA THR A 132 -2.21 -12.65 21.98
C THR A 132 -3.39 -13.24 21.19
N GLN A 133 -3.87 -12.53 20.17
CA GLN A 133 -4.96 -13.01 19.32
C GLN A 133 -4.53 -14.19 18.45
N ILE A 134 -3.28 -14.16 17.97
CA ILE A 134 -2.73 -15.27 17.21
C ILE A 134 -2.60 -16.50 18.08
N GLN A 135 -2.05 -16.38 19.29
CA GLN A 135 -1.98 -17.48 20.25
C GLN A 135 -3.37 -18.10 20.53
N GLN A 136 -4.43 -17.28 20.59
CA GLN A 136 -5.81 -17.78 20.69
C GLN A 136 -6.24 -18.55 19.44
N ALA A 137 -5.91 -18.06 18.25
CA ALA A 137 -6.13 -18.79 17.00
C ALA A 137 -5.38 -20.14 16.98
N GLU A 138 -4.13 -20.21 17.45
CA GLU A 138 -3.36 -21.47 17.52
C GLU A 138 -3.96 -22.49 18.50
N GLN A 139 -4.62 -22.01 19.56
CA GLN A 139 -5.31 -22.86 20.54
C GLN A 139 -6.61 -23.44 19.97
N ILE A 140 -7.31 -22.69 19.11
CA ILE A 140 -8.56 -23.12 18.49
C ILE A 140 -8.28 -24.01 17.27
N PHE A 141 -7.26 -23.68 16.47
CA PHE A 141 -6.94 -24.40 15.25
C PHE A 141 -6.43 -25.82 15.53
N CYS A 142 -6.97 -26.81 14.82
CA CYS A 142 -6.72 -28.23 15.07
C CYS A 142 -7.04 -28.66 16.52
N SER A 143 -8.06 -28.07 17.15
CA SER A 143 -8.53 -28.44 18.49
C SER A 143 -9.81 -29.30 18.42
N SER A 144 -10.33 -29.76 19.56
CA SER A 144 -11.62 -30.45 19.61
C SER A 144 -12.78 -29.63 19.01
N TYR A 145 -12.66 -28.31 18.96
CA TYR A 145 -13.66 -27.40 18.39
C TYR A 145 -13.52 -27.21 16.88
N CYS A 146 -12.32 -27.46 16.33
CA CYS A 146 -12.03 -27.29 14.91
C CYS A 146 -11.07 -28.37 14.43
N GLN A 147 -11.62 -29.43 13.83
CA GLN A 147 -10.81 -30.46 13.18
C GLN A 147 -10.24 -29.92 11.87
N CYS A 148 -8.92 -29.79 11.79
CA CYS A 148 -8.25 -29.33 10.59
C CYS A 148 -8.00 -30.49 9.62
N TYR A 149 -8.00 -30.20 8.32
CA TYR A 149 -7.59 -31.15 7.29
C TYR A 149 -6.11 -30.93 6.95
N ILE A 150 -5.31 -31.98 7.10
CA ILE A 150 -3.89 -31.97 6.73
C ILE A 150 -3.57 -33.10 5.77
N THR A 151 -2.67 -32.86 4.83
CA THR A 151 -2.16 -33.91 3.94
C THR A 151 -1.21 -34.84 4.69
N GLU A 152 -1.07 -36.09 4.22
CA GLU A 152 -0.09 -37.03 4.75
C GLU A 152 1.34 -36.47 4.69
N GLU A 153 1.65 -35.69 3.65
CA GLU A 153 2.94 -35.02 3.49
C GLU A 153 3.20 -33.98 4.59
N THR A 154 2.23 -33.10 4.86
CA THR A 154 2.30 -32.12 5.95
C THR A 154 2.41 -32.82 7.30
N LEU A 155 1.64 -33.89 7.54
CA LEU A 155 1.73 -34.67 8.78
C LEU A 155 3.11 -35.31 8.96
N ASN A 156 3.67 -35.90 7.92
CA ASN A 156 4.97 -36.57 7.99
C ASN A 156 6.12 -35.59 8.30
N ARG A 157 6.03 -34.35 7.80
CA ARG A 157 7.03 -33.31 8.07
C ARG A 157 6.92 -32.73 9.48
N ASN A 158 5.69 -32.59 9.99
CA ASN A 158 5.38 -31.87 11.22
C ASN A 158 4.77 -32.78 12.31
N GLN A 159 5.17 -34.06 12.35
CA GLN A 159 4.54 -35.08 13.19
C GLN A 159 4.49 -34.69 14.68
N THR A 160 5.54 -34.04 15.18
CA THR A 160 5.62 -33.57 16.58
C THR A 160 4.68 -32.40 16.86
N ALA A 161 4.48 -31.50 15.89
CA ALA A 161 3.59 -30.35 16.02
C ALA A 161 2.11 -30.76 16.06
N PHE A 162 1.77 -31.87 15.40
CA PHE A 162 0.41 -32.43 15.39
C PHE A 162 0.15 -33.46 16.51
N ALA A 163 1.12 -33.75 17.37
CA ALA A 163 0.93 -34.68 18.47
C ALA A 163 -0.16 -34.15 19.44
N GLY A 164 -1.25 -34.90 19.58
CA GLY A 164 -2.38 -34.51 20.43
C GLY A 164 -3.30 -33.43 19.85
N LYS A 165 -3.09 -33.01 18.60
CA LYS A 165 -4.00 -32.12 17.87
C LYS A 165 -5.13 -32.93 17.21
N ASN A 166 -6.27 -32.29 17.01
CA ASN A 166 -7.43 -32.87 16.31
C ASN A 166 -7.34 -32.52 14.82
N TYR A 167 -6.89 -33.48 14.01
CA TYR A 167 -6.79 -33.34 12.56
C TYR A 167 -7.37 -34.56 11.86
N THR A 168 -7.56 -34.46 10.55
CA THR A 168 -7.90 -35.58 9.67
C THR A 168 -7.05 -35.52 8.40
N THR A 169 -6.63 -36.69 7.91
CA THR A 169 -5.99 -36.85 6.59
C THR A 169 -6.96 -37.40 5.55
N ASP A 170 -8.21 -37.71 5.94
CA ASP A 170 -9.22 -38.24 5.03
C ASP A 170 -9.66 -37.16 4.04
N LYS A 171 -9.50 -37.42 2.75
CA LYS A 171 -9.93 -36.51 1.69
C LYS A 171 -11.44 -36.46 1.52
N ASN A 172 -12.19 -37.35 2.16
CA ASN A 172 -13.63 -37.51 2.00
C ASN A 172 -14.47 -36.85 3.11
N VAL A 173 -13.85 -36.21 4.12
CA VAL A 173 -14.61 -35.41 5.09
C VAL A 173 -15.32 -34.24 4.39
N GLU A 174 -16.55 -33.96 4.82
CA GLU A 174 -17.42 -32.94 4.22
C GLU A 174 -16.84 -31.53 4.31
N GLN A 175 -16.11 -31.22 5.39
CA GLN A 175 -15.50 -29.91 5.60
C GLN A 175 -13.98 -30.06 5.74
N LYS A 176 -13.24 -29.55 4.74
CA LYS A 176 -11.78 -29.46 4.76
C LYS A 176 -11.38 -28.09 5.27
N ILE A 177 -11.13 -28.01 6.57
CA ILE A 177 -10.70 -26.76 7.19
C ILE A 177 -9.19 -26.68 7.04
N GLU A 178 -8.73 -25.82 6.13
CA GLU A 178 -7.30 -25.63 5.84
C GLU A 178 -6.75 -24.36 6.51
N LYS A 179 -7.63 -23.50 7.00
CA LYS A 179 -7.30 -22.22 7.66
C LYS A 179 -8.27 -21.90 8.80
N ILE A 180 -7.81 -21.16 9.81
CA ILE A 180 -8.60 -20.86 11.02
C ILE A 180 -9.91 -20.11 10.72
N GLN A 181 -9.97 -19.33 9.64
CA GLN A 181 -11.15 -18.55 9.25
C GLN A 181 -12.35 -19.43 8.89
N GLU A 182 -12.13 -20.72 8.61
CA GLU A 182 -13.16 -21.70 8.28
C GLU A 182 -13.64 -22.49 9.51
N CYS A 183 -13.03 -22.26 10.69
CA CYS A 183 -13.40 -22.95 11.92
C CYS A 183 -14.77 -22.49 12.47
N PRO A 184 -15.64 -23.43 12.90
CA PRO A 184 -16.88 -23.09 13.59
C PRO A 184 -16.60 -22.30 14.88
N GLY A 185 -17.30 -21.19 15.07
CA GLY A 185 -17.17 -20.36 16.28
C GLY A 185 -15.96 -19.43 16.30
N TYR A 186 -15.14 -19.42 15.25
CA TYR A 186 -14.13 -18.38 15.08
C TYR A 186 -14.81 -17.08 14.62
N GLU A 187 -14.96 -16.11 15.53
CA GLU A 187 -15.57 -14.82 15.22
C GLU A 187 -14.64 -13.96 14.35
N VAL A 188 -14.75 -14.16 13.04
CA VAL A 188 -13.97 -13.40 12.04
C VAL A 188 -14.16 -11.89 12.21
N ASN A 189 -15.35 -11.44 12.64
CA ASN A 189 -15.71 -10.02 12.63
C ASN A 189 -14.82 -9.15 13.53
N ALA A 190 -14.44 -9.60 14.72
CA ALA A 190 -13.67 -8.76 15.64
C ALA A 190 -12.26 -8.42 15.12
N TYR A 191 -11.68 -9.26 14.23
CA TYR A 191 -10.28 -9.16 13.82
C TYR A 191 -10.03 -9.53 12.35
N SER A 192 -11.06 -9.45 11.51
CA SER A 192 -11.03 -9.92 10.12
C SER A 192 -9.85 -9.38 9.30
N ALA A 193 -9.50 -8.09 9.47
CA ALA A 193 -8.40 -7.51 8.71
C ALA A 193 -7.02 -7.92 9.25
N ALA A 194 -6.86 -8.11 10.57
CA ALA A 194 -5.59 -8.62 11.11
C ALA A 194 -5.34 -10.04 10.61
N VAL A 195 -6.37 -10.89 10.67
CA VAL A 195 -6.36 -12.27 10.18
C VAL A 195 -6.10 -12.34 8.67
N SER A 196 -6.77 -11.49 7.88
CA SER A 196 -6.53 -11.42 6.43
C SER A 196 -5.13 -10.93 6.10
N LEU A 197 -4.61 -9.96 6.87
CA LEU A 197 -3.27 -9.42 6.68
C LEU A 197 -2.21 -10.47 7.04
N LEU A 198 -2.43 -11.24 8.10
CA LEU A 198 -1.57 -12.37 8.48
C LEU A 198 -1.58 -13.45 7.42
N GLY A 199 -2.75 -13.90 6.94
CA GLY A 199 -2.81 -14.87 5.85
C GLY A 199 -2.08 -14.40 4.58
N THR A 200 -2.14 -13.10 4.29
CA THR A 200 -1.36 -12.50 3.19
C THR A 200 0.13 -12.46 3.50
N ALA A 201 0.52 -12.15 4.74
CA ALA A 201 1.91 -12.15 5.18
C ALA A 201 2.51 -13.56 5.12
N GLU A 202 1.78 -14.59 5.57
CA GLU A 202 2.18 -15.99 5.49
C GLU A 202 2.47 -16.38 4.03
N GLN A 203 1.57 -16.07 3.10
CA GLN A 203 1.73 -16.39 1.67
C GLN A 203 2.80 -15.57 0.95
N LEU A 204 2.94 -14.28 1.29
CA LEU A 204 3.86 -13.38 0.59
C LEU A 204 5.29 -13.53 1.10
N LEU A 205 5.46 -13.80 2.39
CA LEU A 205 6.74 -13.80 3.10
C LEU A 205 7.16 -15.20 3.56
N ASN A 206 6.35 -16.22 3.31
CA ASN A 206 6.59 -17.62 3.69
C ASN A 206 6.84 -17.84 5.20
N CYS A 207 6.19 -17.02 6.05
CA CYS A 207 6.34 -17.02 7.50
C CYS A 207 5.11 -17.59 8.22
N ALA A 208 5.21 -17.97 9.49
CA ALA A 208 4.06 -18.46 10.26
C ALA A 208 4.12 -18.00 11.72
N GLY A 209 2.95 -17.81 12.34
CA GLY A 209 2.86 -17.16 13.65
C GLY A 209 3.21 -15.66 13.55
N TRP A 210 3.43 -14.98 14.69
CA TRP A 210 3.75 -13.55 14.68
C TRP A 210 5.02 -13.22 15.45
N CYS A 211 4.98 -13.15 16.78
CA CYS A 211 6.22 -12.98 17.54
C CYS A 211 6.99 -14.30 17.62
N THR A 212 6.25 -15.39 17.86
CA THR A 212 6.77 -16.75 17.95
C THR A 212 6.50 -17.48 16.65
N PRO A 213 7.47 -18.20 16.06
CA PRO A 213 7.23 -18.97 14.85
C PRO A 213 6.27 -20.12 15.13
N ALA A 214 5.28 -20.28 14.25
CA ALA A 214 4.40 -21.45 14.26
C ALA A 214 5.01 -22.57 13.37
N PRO A 215 4.77 -23.85 13.66
CA PRO A 215 5.32 -24.96 12.85
C PRO A 215 4.63 -25.16 11.49
N TYR A 216 3.51 -24.48 11.25
CA TYR A 216 2.71 -24.55 10.02
C TYR A 216 1.88 -23.28 9.88
N TYR A 217 1.37 -23.01 8.67
CA TYR A 217 0.48 -21.88 8.42
C TYR A 217 -0.88 -22.05 9.10
N ILE A 218 -1.38 -20.95 9.67
CA ILE A 218 -2.64 -20.94 10.44
C ILE A 218 -3.70 -20.10 9.74
N PHE A 219 -3.27 -19.01 9.09
CA PHE A 219 -4.14 -18.01 8.46
C PHE A 219 -4.23 -18.17 6.95
N SER A 220 -3.32 -18.94 6.36
CA SER A 220 -3.28 -19.38 4.97
C SER A 220 -3.45 -20.91 4.92
N ASP A 221 -2.91 -21.58 3.91
CA ASP A 221 -3.14 -23.03 3.72
C ASP A 221 -2.15 -23.85 4.55
N ILE A 222 -2.64 -24.57 5.57
CA ILE A 222 -1.83 -25.49 6.40
C ILE A 222 -1.08 -26.56 5.58
N ASN A 223 -1.52 -26.84 4.36
CA ASN A 223 -0.93 -27.84 3.46
C ASN A 223 0.14 -27.28 2.53
N ASP A 224 0.36 -25.96 2.51
CA ASP A 224 1.43 -25.35 1.74
C ASP A 224 2.81 -25.73 2.34
N ASP A 225 3.75 -26.09 1.46
CA ASP A 225 5.07 -26.60 1.80
C ASP A 225 6.17 -25.54 1.80
N SER A 226 5.86 -24.29 1.47
CA SER A 226 6.82 -23.19 1.31
C SER A 226 7.34 -22.57 2.61
N PHE A 227 6.86 -23.02 3.77
CA PHE A 227 7.21 -22.46 5.08
C PHE A 227 8.70 -22.60 5.44
N ASN A 228 9.34 -21.49 5.81
CA ASN A 228 10.77 -21.41 6.06
C ASN A 228 11.19 -21.50 7.54
N GLY A 229 10.25 -21.56 8.49
CA GLY A 229 10.54 -21.65 9.92
C GLY A 229 10.60 -20.31 10.67
N GLU A 230 10.45 -19.17 10.00
CA GLU A 230 10.55 -17.84 10.63
C GLU A 230 9.20 -17.26 11.06
N SER A 231 9.23 -16.36 12.05
CA SER A 231 8.03 -15.68 12.53
C SER A 231 7.66 -14.50 11.64
N CYS A 232 6.37 -14.29 11.40
CA CYS A 232 5.96 -13.23 10.47
C CYS A 232 6.35 -11.83 10.92
N PHE A 233 6.60 -11.58 12.20
CA PHE A 233 7.11 -10.30 12.65
C PHE A 233 8.50 -10.01 12.07
N ILE A 234 9.42 -10.98 12.12
CA ILE A 234 10.80 -10.83 11.65
C ILE A 234 10.80 -10.60 10.14
N GLU A 235 10.10 -11.47 9.40
CA GLU A 235 10.03 -11.38 7.95
C GLU A 235 9.30 -10.12 7.47
N THR A 236 8.21 -9.73 8.13
CA THR A 236 7.52 -8.46 7.81
C THR A 236 8.42 -7.27 8.09
N LYS A 237 9.16 -7.28 9.20
CA LYS A 237 10.12 -6.23 9.52
C LYS A 237 11.21 -6.14 8.46
N HIS A 238 11.81 -7.26 8.09
CA HIS A 238 12.82 -7.31 7.03
C HIS A 238 12.27 -6.84 5.69
N PHE A 239 11.06 -7.26 5.33
CA PHE A 239 10.37 -6.83 4.14
C PHE A 239 10.11 -5.32 4.14
N VAL A 240 9.61 -4.75 5.24
CA VAL A 240 9.32 -3.31 5.33
C VAL A 240 10.61 -2.48 5.39
N GLU A 241 11.66 -2.93 6.06
CA GLU A 241 12.94 -2.22 6.09
C GLU A 241 13.61 -2.24 4.71
N SER A 242 13.61 -3.39 4.02
CA SER A 242 14.21 -3.55 2.70
C SER A 242 13.41 -2.83 1.61
N SER A 243 12.10 -3.11 1.54
CA SER A 243 11.20 -2.47 0.57
C SER A 243 11.00 -1.00 0.87
N GLY A 244 10.94 -0.62 2.14
CA GLY A 244 10.79 0.77 2.58
C GLY A 244 11.98 1.63 2.19
N LYS A 245 13.23 1.12 2.34
CA LYS A 245 14.42 1.82 1.84
C LYS A 245 14.39 1.99 0.32
N THR A 246 14.10 0.91 -0.40
CA THR A 246 13.99 0.94 -1.87
C THR A 246 12.94 1.95 -2.33
N LEU A 247 11.74 1.88 -1.75
CA LEU A 247 10.64 2.81 -2.01
C LEU A 247 11.03 4.25 -1.66
N GLY A 248 11.72 4.45 -0.53
CA GLY A 248 12.21 5.75 -0.08
C GLY A 248 13.15 6.41 -1.09
N TYR A 249 14.10 5.66 -1.67
CA TYR A 249 14.98 6.17 -2.72
C TYR A 249 14.21 6.53 -4.01
N VAL A 250 13.26 5.69 -4.43
CA VAL A 250 12.40 5.97 -5.59
C VAL A 250 11.58 7.23 -5.36
N LEU A 251 10.95 7.37 -4.19
CA LEU A 251 10.17 8.54 -3.80
C LEU A 251 11.03 9.80 -3.72
N LEU A 252 12.26 9.71 -3.21
CA LEU A 252 13.19 10.83 -3.18
C LEU A 252 13.56 11.30 -4.59
N GLY A 253 13.85 10.36 -5.50
CA GLY A 253 14.12 10.66 -6.91
C GLY A 253 12.93 11.36 -7.59
N LEU A 254 11.71 10.87 -7.36
CA LEU A 254 10.48 11.51 -7.84
C LEU A 254 10.28 12.90 -7.22
N GLY A 255 10.56 13.06 -5.92
CA GLY A 255 10.52 14.35 -5.23
C GLY A 255 11.46 15.35 -5.91
N ILE A 256 12.74 15.01 -6.07
CA ILE A 256 13.72 15.88 -6.75
C ILE A 256 13.26 16.23 -8.16
N TYR A 257 12.74 15.25 -8.91
CA TYR A 257 12.20 15.46 -10.25
C TYR A 257 11.04 16.48 -10.26
N PHE A 258 10.08 16.37 -9.35
CA PHE A 258 8.99 17.34 -9.25
C PHE A 258 9.46 18.71 -8.76
N GLY A 259 10.45 18.78 -7.87
CA GLY A 259 11.10 20.03 -7.47
C GLY A 259 11.74 20.77 -8.65
N ILE A 260 12.42 20.05 -9.54
CA ILE A 260 12.97 20.63 -10.78
C ILE A 260 11.84 21.12 -11.72
N ASN A 261 10.74 20.37 -11.83
CA ASN A 261 9.57 20.79 -12.62
C ASN A 261 8.97 22.11 -12.10
N VAL A 262 8.86 22.28 -10.78
CA VAL A 262 8.40 23.52 -10.14
C VAL A 262 9.28 24.69 -10.55
N LEU A 263 10.61 24.54 -10.52
CA LEU A 263 11.55 25.58 -10.97
C LEU A 263 11.38 25.90 -12.46
N PHE A 264 11.20 24.88 -13.30
CA PHE A 264 11.01 25.05 -14.74
C PHE A 264 9.71 25.77 -15.11
N VAL A 265 8.62 25.52 -14.39
CA VAL A 265 7.36 26.25 -14.59
C VAL A 265 7.54 27.71 -14.20
N LEU A 266 8.21 28.01 -13.08
CA LEU A 266 8.53 29.39 -12.69
C LEU A 266 9.33 30.12 -13.78
N LEU A 267 10.38 29.48 -14.33
CA LEU A 267 11.16 30.03 -15.44
C LEU A 267 10.31 30.29 -16.70
N ILE A 268 9.37 29.39 -17.01
CA ILE A 268 8.43 29.57 -18.14
C ILE A 268 7.51 30.77 -17.89
N CYS A 269 6.99 30.92 -16.68
CA CYS A 269 6.10 32.03 -16.31
C CYS A 269 6.83 33.37 -16.38
N CYS A 270 8.00 33.50 -15.73
CA CYS A 270 8.80 34.72 -15.75
C CYS A 270 9.25 35.12 -17.17
N HIS A 271 9.61 34.15 -18.01
CA HIS A 271 9.99 34.46 -19.40
C HIS A 271 8.77 34.90 -20.25
N SER A 272 7.58 34.38 -19.98
CA SER A 272 6.38 34.73 -20.76
C SER A 272 6.00 36.21 -20.57
N GLU A 273 6.15 36.74 -19.36
CA GLU A 273 5.85 38.15 -19.07
C GLU A 273 6.80 39.12 -19.76
N ARG A 274 8.09 38.78 -19.84
CA ARG A 274 9.09 39.64 -20.52
C ARG A 274 8.76 39.87 -21.98
N LYS A 275 8.34 38.83 -22.71
CA LYS A 275 7.97 38.98 -24.12
C LYS A 275 6.78 39.89 -24.32
N HIS A 276 5.76 39.75 -23.47
CA HIS A 276 4.54 40.54 -23.59
C HIS A 276 4.79 42.04 -23.37
N LYS A 277 5.68 42.40 -22.43
CA LYS A 277 6.10 43.80 -22.21
C LYS A 277 6.85 44.38 -23.41
N THR A 278 7.73 43.60 -24.05
CA THR A 278 8.45 44.06 -25.24
C THR A 278 7.51 44.28 -26.42
N ASP A 279 6.50 43.41 -26.60
CA ASP A 279 5.53 43.57 -27.69
C ASP A 279 4.68 44.84 -27.48
N TYR A 280 4.23 45.15 -26.26
CA TYR A 280 3.49 46.40 -26.00
C TYR A 280 4.33 47.66 -26.26
N LEU A 281 5.61 47.67 -25.87
CA LEU A 281 6.49 48.82 -26.11
C LEU A 281 6.75 49.09 -27.60
N LEU A 282 6.67 48.07 -28.46
CA LEU A 282 6.82 48.22 -29.91
C LEU A 282 5.57 48.79 -30.61
N TYR A 283 4.40 48.77 -29.96
CA TYR A 283 3.18 49.38 -30.49
C TYR A 283 2.96 50.83 -30.04
N GLU A 284 3.71 51.31 -29.05
CA GLU A 284 3.64 52.69 -28.55
C GLU A 284 4.71 53.63 -29.14
N THR A 285 5.63 53.12 -29.96
CA THR A 285 6.65 53.89 -30.72
C THR A 285 6.33 53.94 -32.20
#